data_AF-A0A6I4HX79-F1
#
_entry.id   AF-A0A6I4HX79-F1
#
_cell.length_a   1.000
_cell.length_b   1.000
_cell.length_c   1.000
_cell.angle_alpha   90.00
_cell.angle_beta   90.00
_cell.angle_gamma   90.00
#
_symmetry.space_group_name_H-M   'P 1'
#
loop_
_entity.id
_entity.type
_entity.pdbx_description
1 polymer ?
#
loop_
_entity_poly.entity_id
_entity_poly.type
_entity_poly.pdbx_seq_one_letter_code
_entity_poly.pdbx_strand_id
1 'polypeptide(L)' 'MDPYAARLYEMKLVEIYKRTEWLHYEISQNDFVKLFHVEIKNGKPIRPEKPEGFDLDRDTLLAVLVAFRQAFS' A
#
# COMPACT_ATOMS: atom_id res chain seq x y z
N MET A 1 5.30 -10.16 -14.83
CA MET A 1 4.74 -9.90 -13.48
C MET A 1 5.38 -10.91 -12.57
N ASP A 2 5.96 -10.50 -11.46
CA ASP A 2 6.24 -11.44 -10.38
C ASP A 2 4.98 -11.51 -9.50
N PRO A 3 4.14 -12.56 -9.63
CA PRO A 3 2.91 -12.67 -8.84
C PRO A 3 3.21 -12.76 -7.35
N TYR A 4 4.43 -13.19 -6.99
CA TYR A 4 4.89 -13.26 -5.62
C TYR A 4 5.10 -11.86 -5.03
N ALA A 5 5.78 -10.97 -5.77
CA ALA A 5 6.02 -9.58 -5.35
C ALA A 5 4.70 -8.82 -5.10
N ALA A 6 3.73 -8.94 -6.02
CA ALA A 6 2.43 -8.29 -5.86
C ALA A 6 1.68 -8.79 -4.62
N ARG A 7 1.68 -10.11 -4.38
CA ARG A 7 1.06 -10.71 -3.20
C ARG A 7 1.76 -10.33 -1.90
N LEU A 8 3.09 -10.28 -1.91
CA LEU A 8 3.89 -9.84 -0.77
C LEU A 8 3.57 -8.40 -0.40
N TYR A 9 3.43 -7.53 -1.40
CA TYR A 9 3.06 -6.14 -1.18
C TYR A 9 1.64 -6.02 -0.58
N GLU A 10 0.66 -6.73 -1.12
CA GLU A 10 -0.71 -6.76 -0.58
C GLU A 10 -0.73 -7.23 0.89
N MET A 11 0.01 -8.29 1.21
CA MET A 11 0.13 -8.76 2.60
C MET A 11 0.72 -7.69 3.52
N LYS A 12 1.73 -6.94 3.08
CA LYS A 12 2.31 -5.85 3.85
C LYS A 12 1.34 -4.67 4.04
N LEU A 13 0.53 -4.34 3.03
CA LEU A 13 -0.52 -3.32 3.18
C LEU A 13 -1.53 -3.74 4.26
N VAL A 14 -1.92 -5.01 4.28
CA VAL A 14 -2.79 -5.56 5.33
C VAL A 14 -2.14 -5.48 6.71
N GLU A 15 -0.84 -5.75 6.82
CA GLU A 15 -0.10 -5.60 8.09
C GLU A 15 -0.04 -4.14 8.56
N ILE A 16 0.19 -3.19 7.64
CA ILE A 16 0.18 -1.75 7.95
C ILE A 16 -1.19 -1.36 8.47
N TYR A 17 -2.26 -1.72 7.75
CA TYR A 17 -3.62 -1.43 8.17
C TYR A 17 -3.89 -1.95 9.59
N LYS A 18 -3.54 -3.21 9.87
CA LYS A 18 -3.77 -3.82 11.20
C LYS A 18 -3.01 -3.13 12.33
N ARG A 19 -1.83 -2.54 12.05
CA ARG A 19 -1.00 -1.85 13.06
C ARG A 19 -1.40 -0.39 13.28
N THR A 20 -2.06 0.22 12.29
CA THR A 20 -2.49 1.61 12.36
C THR A 20 -3.95 1.69 12.80
N GLU A 21 -4.18 1.76 14.11
CA GLU A 21 -5.52 1.71 14.72
C GLU A 21 -6.50 2.76 14.16
N TRP A 22 -6.01 3.98 13.89
CA TRP A 22 -6.87 5.06 13.41
C TRP A 22 -7.50 4.75 12.04
N LEU A 23 -6.82 3.98 11.17
CA LEU A 23 -7.35 3.60 9.87
C LEU A 23 -8.64 2.80 9.99
N HIS A 24 -8.81 2.04 11.09
CA HIS A 24 -9.98 1.16 11.29
C HIS A 24 -11.28 1.94 11.46
N TYR A 25 -11.17 3.21 11.86
CA TYR A 25 -12.32 4.11 12.02
C TYR A 25 -12.65 4.88 10.74
N GLU A 26 -11.70 5.00 9.80
CA GLU A 26 -11.82 5.84 8.61
C GLU A 26 -12.11 5.05 7.33
N ILE A 27 -11.54 3.85 7.19
CA ILE A 27 -11.63 3.07 5.95
C ILE A 27 -11.58 1.58 6.24
N SER A 28 -12.21 0.76 5.39
CA SER A 28 -12.07 -0.69 5.49
C SER A 28 -10.68 -1.16 5.04
N GLN A 29 -10.22 -2.31 5.54
CA GLN A 29 -8.95 -2.91 5.11
C GLN A 29 -8.90 -3.10 3.58
N ASN A 30 -10.00 -3.55 2.98
CA ASN A 30 -10.05 -3.79 1.54
C ASN A 30 -9.94 -2.49 0.75
N ASP A 31 -10.56 -1.42 1.21
CA ASP A 31 -10.50 -0.14 0.52
C ASP A 31 -9.14 0.54 0.73
N PHE A 32 -8.51 0.38 1.90
CA PHE A 32 -7.11 0.78 2.09
C PHE A 32 -6.16 0.08 1.10
N VAL A 33 -6.30 -1.24 0.94
CA VAL A 33 -5.49 -1.99 -0.04
C VAL A 33 -5.73 -1.49 -1.48
N LYS A 34 -6.98 -1.14 -1.83
CA LYS A 34 -7.30 -0.58 -3.16
C LYS A 34 -6.71 0.81 -3.38
N LEU A 35 -6.63 1.66 -2.35
CA LEU A 35 -5.98 2.98 -2.47
C LEU A 35 -4.52 2.86 -2.89
N PHE A 36 -3.87 1.75 -2.52
CA PHE A 36 -2.45 1.51 -2.77
C PHE A 36 -2.20 0.33 -3.69
N HIS A 37 -3.16 -0.01 -4.56
CA HIS A 37 -3.01 -1.13 -5.49
C HIS A 37 -1.76 -0.96 -6.38
N VAL A 38 -1.17 -2.08 -6.80
CA VAL A 38 0.04 -2.06 -7.63
C VAL A 38 -0.34 -1.59 -9.03
N GLU A 39 0.12 -0.41 -9.40
CA GLU A 39 0.06 0.07 -10.78
C GLU A 39 1.31 -0.37 -11.56
N ILE A 40 1.13 -0.73 -12.83
CA ILE A 40 2.23 -1.14 -13.71
C ILE A 40 2.26 -0.24 -14.93
N LYS A 41 3.41 0.35 -15.21
CA LYS A 41 3.66 1.14 -16.43
C LYS A 41 4.95 0.66 -17.09
N ASN A 42 4.86 0.32 -18.37
CA ASN A 42 5.97 -0.21 -19.16
C ASN A 42 6.67 -1.42 -18.51
N GLY A 43 5.87 -2.33 -17.93
CA GLY A 43 6.36 -3.55 -17.30
C GLY A 43 7.05 -3.36 -15.95
N LYS A 44 7.06 -2.15 -15.39
CA LYS A 44 7.62 -1.84 -14.07
C LYS A 44 6.50 -1.43 -13.10
N PRO A 45 6.55 -1.88 -11.85
CA PRO A 45 5.62 -1.42 -10.82
C PRO A 45 5.92 0.06 -10.54
N ILE A 46 4.86 0.86 -10.45
CA ILE A 46 4.95 2.29 -10.15
C ILE A 46 4.85 2.47 -8.65
N ARG A 47 5.73 3.32 -8.11
CA ARG A 47 5.70 3.68 -6.71
C ARG A 47 4.34 4.34 -6.39
N PRO A 48 3.62 3.89 -5.36
CA PRO A 48 2.35 4.49 -4.97
C PRO A 48 2.55 5.93 -4.47
N GLU A 49 1.55 6.77 -4.70
CA GLU A 49 1.50 8.16 -4.23
C GLU A 49 0.46 8.33 -3.11
N LYS A 50 0.43 9.49 -2.46
CA LYS A 50 -0.62 9.77 -1.45
C LYS A 50 -1.97 9.83 -2.18
N PRO A 51 -2.96 9.02 -1.78
CA PRO A 51 -4.27 9.00 -2.43
C PRO A 51 -4.95 10.37 -2.33
N GLU A 52 -5.53 10.82 -3.43
CA GLU A 52 -6.35 12.03 -3.46
C GLU A 52 -7.61 11.82 -2.62
N GLY A 53 -7.92 12.75 -1.73
CA GLY A 53 -9.13 12.71 -0.91
C GLY A 53 -9.08 11.81 0.34
N PHE A 54 -7.93 11.19 0.64
CA PHE A 54 -7.72 10.51 1.92
C PHE A 54 -6.56 11.15 2.69
N ASP A 55 -6.83 11.67 3.88
CA ASP A 55 -5.80 12.31 4.69
C ASP A 55 -4.93 11.27 5.40
N LEU A 56 -4.03 10.65 4.62
CA LEU A 56 -3.05 9.73 5.15
C LEU A 56 -1.95 10.48 5.90
N ASP A 57 -1.69 10.07 7.14
CA ASP A 57 -0.55 10.54 7.89
C ASP A 57 0.79 10.14 7.23
N ARG A 58 1.84 10.90 7.55
CA ARG A 58 3.16 10.73 6.94
C ARG A 58 3.79 9.36 7.25
N ASP A 59 3.59 8.85 8.46
CA ASP A 59 4.23 7.62 8.91
C ASP A 59 3.60 6.41 8.25
N THR A 60 2.27 6.39 8.11
CA THR A 60 1.57 5.37 7.35
C THR A 60 1.96 5.41 5.87
N LEU A 61 2.06 6.60 5.26
CA LEU A 61 2.51 6.73 3.88
C LEU A 61 3.94 6.19 3.71
N LEU A 62 4.83 6.51 4.64
CA LEU A 62 6.21 6.01 4.61
C LEU A 62 6.25 4.49 4.75
N ALA A 63 5.42 3.90 5.62
CA ALA A 63 5.31 2.46 5.77
C ALA A 63 4.88 1.77 4.47
N VAL A 64 3.90 2.34 3.76
CA VAL A 64 3.45 1.85 2.43
C VAL A 64 4.60 1.89 1.42
N LEU A 65 5.34 3.00 1.38
CA LEU A 65 6.48 3.15 0.47
C LEU A 65 7.61 2.15 0.75
N VAL A 66 7.88 1.88 2.03
CA VAL A 66 8.84 0.85 2.45
C VAL A 66 8.35 -0.54 2.05
N ALA A 67 7.07 -0.85 2.25
CA ALA A 67 6.48 -2.11 1.84
C ALA A 67 6.59 -2.33 0.33
N PHE A 68 6.32 -1.28 -0.47
CA PHE A 68 6.47 -1.32 -1.92
C PHE A 68 7.92 -1.62 -2.32
N ARG A 69 8.88 -0.91 -1.71
CA ARG A 69 10.30 -1.15 -1.98
C ARG A 69 10.71 -2.58 -1.60
N GLN A 70 10.26 -3.10 -0.45
CA GLN A 70 10.60 -4.47 -0.04
C GLN A 70 10.04 -5.55 -0.97
N ALA A 71 8.90 -5.28 -1.60
CA ALA A 71 8.26 -6.25 -2.49
C ALA A 71 8.82 -6.25 -3.92
N PHE A 72 9.26 -5.09 -4.42
CA PHE A 72 9.66 -4.90 -5.82
C PHE A 72 11.13 -4.50 -6.01
N SER A 73 11.97 -4.68 -4.99
CA SER A 73 13.42 -4.43 -5.08
C SER A 73 14.19 -5.57 -5.72
#